data_AF-A0A7W6VAX0-F1
#
_entry.id   AF-A0A7W6VAX0-F1
#
_cell.length_a   1.000
_cell.length_b   1.000
_cell.length_c   1.000
_cell.angle_alpha   90.00
_cell.angle_beta   90.00
_cell.angle_gamma   90.00
#
_symmetry.space_group_name_H-M   'P 1'
#
loop_
_entity.id
_entity.type
_entity.pdbx_description
1 polymer ?
#
loop_
_entity_poly.entity_id
_entity_poly.type
_entity_poly.pdbx_seq_one_letter_code
_entity_poly.pdbx_strand_id
1 'polypeptide(L)'
;MFRILEGRLTIWRLTDNGPEEIEAGAGDIVTIAPFMVHGYANRGSVPVVFSAVVDRDMAEFIEAEGASEPPQTSPSAETIARMTAAANAYGITILAA
;
A
#
# COMPACT_ATOMS: atom_id res chain seq x y z
N MET A 1 -2.41 7.14 -6.15
CA MET A 1 -1.91 8.40 -5.54
C MET A 1 -2.07 8.30 -4.03
N PHE A 2 -1.11 8.77 -3.24
CA PHE A 2 -1.19 8.88 -1.78
C PHE A 2 -1.24 10.34 -1.35
N ARG A 3 -2.18 10.71 -0.48
CA ARG A 3 -2.19 12.00 0.22
C ARG A 3 -2.07 11.75 1.71
N ILE A 4 -1.04 12.32 2.34
CA ILE A 4 -0.77 12.13 3.76
C ILE A 4 -1.58 13.15 4.55
N LEU A 5 -2.39 12.67 5.49
CA LEU A 5 -3.26 13.48 6.33
C LEU A 5 -2.60 13.76 7.69
N GLU A 6 -1.97 12.74 8.28
CA GLU A 6 -1.30 12.81 9.58
C GLU A 6 -0.05 11.92 9.61
N GLY A 7 0.96 12.30 10.38
CA GLY A 7 2.19 11.53 10.55
C GLY A 7 3.15 11.59 9.35
N ARG A 8 4.01 10.56 9.24
CA ARG A 8 5.04 10.43 8.19
C ARG A 8 5.04 9.00 7.63
N LEU A 9 4.81 8.87 6.33
CA LEU A 9 4.82 7.60 5.62
C LEU A 9 6.12 7.45 4.82
N THR A 10 6.80 6.31 4.96
CA THR A 10 7.88 5.95 4.04
C THR A 10 7.28 5.22 2.86
N ILE A 11 7.50 5.73 1.65
CA ILE A 11 7.05 5.13 0.39
C ILE A 11 8.30 4.75 -0.41
N TRP A 12 8.38 3.52 -0.90
CA TRP A 12 9.40 3.13 -1.86
C TRP A 12 8.78 2.86 -3.23
N ARG A 13 9.56 3.14 -4.27
CA ARG A 13 9.19 2.85 -5.66
C ARG A 13 10.41 2.42 -6.45
N LEU A 14 10.20 1.59 -7.46
CA LEU A 14 11.24 1.22 -8.42
C LEU A 14 11.12 2.12 -9.64
N THR A 15 12.16 2.92 -9.90
CA THR A 15 12.27 3.76 -11.09
C THR A 15 13.26 3.15 -12.07
N ASP A 16 13.33 3.69 -13.29
CA ASP A 16 14.34 3.30 -14.28
C ASP A 16 15.79 3.51 -13.79
N ASN A 17 15.97 4.39 -12.80
CA ASN A 17 17.27 4.67 -12.18
C ASN A 17 17.53 3.83 -10.91
N GLY A 18 16.63 2.89 -10.59
CA GLY A 18 16.70 2.05 -9.39
C GLY A 18 15.67 2.42 -8.31
N PRO A 19 15.78 1.78 -7.13
CA PRO A 19 14.86 2.00 -6.03
C PRO A 19 15.03 3.40 -5.44
N GLU A 20 13.92 4.07 -5.20
CA GLU A 20 13.84 5.37 -4.54
C GLU A 20 12.97 5.23 -3.29
N GLU A 21 13.39 5.89 -2.22
CA GLU A 21 12.63 6.01 -0.97
C GLU A 21 12.23 7.47 -0.75
N ILE A 22 10.97 7.68 -0.38
CA ILE A 22 10.36 8.99 -0.17
C ILE A 22 9.77 9.00 1.23
N GLU A 23 10.17 9.98 2.05
CA GLU A 23 9.50 10.28 3.30
C GLU A 23 8.46 11.39 3.09
N ALA A 24 7.17 11.02 3.12
CA ALA A 24 6.06 11.95 2.93
C ALA A 24 5.40 12.29 4.27
N GLY A 25 5.29 13.57 4.59
CA GLY A 25 4.64 14.09 5.80
C GLY A 25 3.23 14.64 5.54
N ALA A 26 2.52 14.99 6.61
CA ALA A 26 1.18 15.59 6.52
C ALA A 26 1.13 16.78 5.54
N GLY A 27 0.20 16.72 4.59
CA GLY A 27 0.05 17.69 3.51
C GLY A 27 0.68 17.26 2.18
N ASP A 28 1.63 16.33 2.20
CA ASP A 28 2.30 15.85 0.99
C ASP A 28 1.38 14.96 0.14
N ILE A 29 1.62 15.00 -1.17
CA ILE A 29 0.98 14.15 -2.17
C ILE A 29 2.05 13.42 -2.96
N VAL A 30 1.98 12.09 -2.98
CA VAL A 30 2.90 11.22 -3.73
C VAL A 30 2.13 10.50 -4.83
N THR A 31 2.54 10.74 -6.07
CA THR A 31 2.00 10.06 -7.24
C THR A 31 2.89 8.89 -7.64
N ILE A 32 2.26 7.75 -7.87
CA ILE A 32 2.88 6.56 -8.44
C ILE A 32 2.40 6.43 -9.88
N ALA A 33 3.33 6.30 -10.82
CA ALA A 33 3.00 6.12 -12.22
C ALA A 33 2.39 4.72 -12.46
N PRO A 34 1.59 4.52 -13.53
CA PRO A 34 1.09 3.20 -13.90
C PRO A 34 2.22 2.17 -14.02
N PHE A 35 1.96 0.93 -13.58
CA PHE A 35 2.88 -0.21 -13.61
C PHE A 35 4.19 -0.05 -12.81
N MET A 36 4.34 1.05 -12.05
CA MET A 36 5.49 1.23 -11.19
C MET A 36 5.37 0.36 -9.94
N VAL A 37 6.36 -0.50 -9.72
CA VAL A 37 6.48 -1.26 -8.48
C VAL A 37 6.67 -0.29 -7.32
N HIS A 38 5.88 -0.44 -6.26
CA HIS A 38 5.92 0.43 -5.11
C HIS A 38 5.41 -0.27 -3.85
N GLY A 39 5.68 0.34 -2.71
CA GLY A 39 5.09 -0.03 -1.43
C GLY A 39 5.28 1.08 -0.41
N TYR A 40 4.75 0.88 0.80
CA TYR A 40 4.82 1.88 1.86
C TYR A 40 4.89 1.21 3.24
N ALA A 41 5.49 1.91 4.20
CA ALA A 41 5.58 1.48 5.58
C ALA A 41 5.49 2.68 6.52
N ASN A 42 4.78 2.50 7.63
CA ASN A 42 4.95 3.34 8.80
C ASN A 42 6.14 2.78 9.61
N ARG A 43 7.30 3.42 9.52
CA ARG A 43 8.50 3.05 10.30
C ARG A 43 8.56 3.76 11.66
N GLY A 44 7.63 4.66 11.95
CA GLY A 44 7.56 5.41 13.19
C GLY A 44 6.82 4.67 14.31
N SER A 45 6.88 5.22 15.52
CA SER A 45 6.13 4.73 16.68
C SER A 45 4.75 5.37 16.83
N VAL A 46 4.40 6.30 15.95
CA VAL A 46 3.11 7.00 15.95
C VAL A 46 2.28 6.57 14.75
N PRO A 47 0.94 6.52 14.86
CA PRO A 47 0.06 6.25 13.72
C PRO A 47 0.27 7.25 12.58
N VAL A 48 0.00 6.78 11.36
CA VAL A 48 0.02 7.59 10.13
C VAL A 48 -1.34 7.43 9.47
N VAL A 49 -1.93 8.54 9.06
CA VAL A 49 -3.23 8.56 8.37
C VAL A 49 -3.01 9.11 6.97
N PHE A 50 -3.46 8.37 5.96
CA PHE A 50 -3.37 8.79 4.56
C PHE A 50 -4.60 8.32 3.78
N SER A 51 -4.88 8.99 2.66
CA SER A 51 -5.86 8.53 1.67
C SER A 51 -5.14 8.04 0.43
N ALA A 52 -5.56 6.89 -0.10
CA ALA A 52 -5.13 6.40 -1.40
C ALA A 52 -6.25 6.55 -2.43
N VAL A 53 -5.91 7.05 -3.61
CA VAL A 53 -6.78 6.99 -4.79
C VAL A 53 -6.31 5.84 -5.66
N VAL A 54 -7.21 4.89 -5.88
CA VAL A 54 -7.02 3.66 -6.64
C VAL A 54 -8.09 3.56 -7.74
N ASP A 55 -7.84 2.73 -8.74
CA ASP A 55 -8.85 2.42 -9.75
C ASP A 55 -9.95 1.51 -9.18
N ARG A 56 -10.94 1.24 -10.03
CA ARG A 56 -12.11 0.46 -9.67
C ARG A 56 -11.76 -0.99 -9.30
N ASP A 57 -10.91 -1.64 -10.07
CA ASP A 57 -10.59 -3.06 -9.89
C ASP A 57 -9.83 -3.26 -8.57
N MET A 58 -8.93 -2.34 -8.22
CA MET A 58 -8.29 -2.31 -6.90
C MET A 58 -9.27 -2.02 -5.76
N ALA A 59 -10.24 -1.14 -5.96
CA ALA A 59 -11.28 -0.89 -4.96
C ALA A 59 -12.13 -2.14 -4.70
N GLU A 60 -12.58 -2.82 -5.77
CA GLU A 60 -13.34 -4.07 -5.68
C GLU A 60 -12.54 -5.18 -4.97
N PHE A 61 -11.24 -5.29 -5.25
CA PHE A 61 -10.34 -6.21 -4.52
C PHE A 61 -10.29 -5.90 -3.02
N ILE A 62 -10.10 -4.63 -2.64
CA ILE A 62 -10.02 -4.23 -1.22
C ILE A 62 -11.34 -4.50 -0.51
N GLU A 63 -12.47 -4.24 -1.14
CA GLU A 63 -13.80 -4.51 -0.58
C GLU A 63 -14.08 -6.01 -0.40
N ALA A 64 -13.64 -6.84 -1.36
CA ALA A 64 -13.85 -8.28 -1.32
C ALA A 64 -12.94 -9.00 -0.30
N GLU A 65 -11.66 -8.63 -0.24
CA GLU A 65 -10.64 -9.35 0.55
C GLU A 65 -10.29 -8.66 1.87
N GLY A 66 -10.66 -7.39 2.02
CA GLY A 66 -10.43 -6.60 3.23
C GLY A 66 -11.29 -7.04 4.40
N ALA A 67 -10.84 -6.72 5.61
CA ALA A 67 -11.62 -6.88 6.83
C ALA A 67 -12.09 -5.50 7.31
N SER A 68 -13.36 -5.40 7.73
CA SER A 68 -13.91 -4.16 8.29
C SER A 68 -13.41 -3.89 9.71
N GLU A 69 -13.01 -4.93 10.44
CA GLU A 69 -12.45 -4.80 11.78
C GLU A 69 -10.93 -4.61 11.71
N PRO A 70 -10.36 -3.65 12.46
CA PRO A 70 -8.92 -3.47 12.53
C PRO A 70 -8.22 -4.74 13.03
N PRO A 71 -7.17 -5.21 12.34
CA PRO A 71 -6.43 -6.37 12.78
C PRO A 71 -5.76 -6.08 14.14
N GLN A 72 -5.94 -6.99 15.10
CA GLN A 72 -5.33 -6.90 16.44
C GLN A 72 -3.86 -7.35 16.44
N THR A 73 -3.47 -8.13 15.44
CA THR A 73 -2.12 -8.68 15.28
C THR A 73 -1.68 -8.55 13.83
N SER A 74 -0.39 -8.69 13.58
CA SER A 74 0.11 -8.82 12.20
C SER A 74 -0.57 -9.99 11.48
N PRO A 75 -0.83 -9.88 10.16
CA PRO A 75 -1.38 -10.97 9.36
C PRO A 75 -0.53 -12.23 9.47
N SER A 76 -1.18 -13.40 9.52
CA SER A 76 -0.47 -14.68 9.47
C SER A 76 0.09 -14.94 8.07
N ALA A 77 1.05 -15.87 7.95
CA ALA A 77 1.58 -16.28 6.65
C ALA A 77 0.49 -16.83 5.72
N GLU A 78 -0.50 -17.53 6.28
CA GLU A 78 -1.66 -18.02 5.53
C GLU A 78 -2.53 -16.86 5.01
N THR A 79 -2.79 -15.84 5.84
CA THR A 79 -3.51 -14.64 5.40
C THR A 79 -2.76 -13.92 4.28
N ILE A 80 -1.44 -13.78 4.40
CA ILE A 80 -0.59 -13.16 3.36
C ILE A 80 -0.68 -13.94 2.05
N ALA A 81 -0.57 -15.28 2.11
CA ALA A 81 -0.67 -16.14 0.93
C ALA A 81 -2.04 -16.04 0.25
N ARG A 82 -3.13 -16.07 1.04
CA ARG A 82 -4.50 -15.89 0.54
C ARG A 82 -4.68 -14.55 -0.14
N MET A 83 -4.26 -13.45 0.49
CA MET A 83 -4.38 -12.10 -0.07
C MET A 83 -3.56 -11.95 -1.36
N THR A 84 -2.37 -12.55 -1.42
CA THR A 84 -1.52 -12.55 -2.62
C THR A 84 -2.18 -13.28 -3.78
N ALA A 85 -2.78 -14.45 -3.52
CA ALA A 85 -3.56 -15.18 -4.52
C ALA A 85 -4.82 -14.41 -4.95
N ALA A 86 -5.50 -13.80 -3.97
CA ALA A 86 -6.54 -12.78 -4.07
C ALA A 86 -6.28 -11.76 -5.19
N ALA A 87 -5.21 -11.00 -4.97
CA ALA A 87 -4.80 -9.88 -5.81
C ALA A 87 -4.57 -10.28 -7.27
N ASN A 88 -3.99 -11.47 -7.49
CA ASN A 88 -3.73 -11.96 -8.85
C ASN A 88 -5.01 -12.13 -9.67
N ALA A 89 -6.16 -12.46 -9.04
CA ALA A 89 -7.45 -12.58 -9.73
C ALA A 89 -7.96 -11.22 -10.26
N TYR A 90 -7.50 -10.11 -9.68
CA TYR A 90 -7.82 -8.74 -10.09
C TYR A 90 -6.72 -8.11 -10.96
N GLY A 91 -5.76 -8.90 -11.46
CA GLY A 91 -4.63 -8.39 -12.24
C GLY A 91 -3.62 -7.59 -11.42
N ILE A 92 -3.69 -7.67 -10.09
CA ILE A 92 -2.78 -7.00 -9.16
C ILE A 92 -1.67 -7.97 -8.80
N THR A 93 -0.44 -7.66 -9.19
CA THR A 93 0.72 -8.44 -8.77
C THR A 93 1.28 -7.88 -7.47
N ILE A 94 1.00 -8.56 -6.35
CA ILE A 94 1.69 -8.29 -5.08
C ILE A 94 3.04 -8.99 -5.13
N LEU A 95 4.13 -8.21 -5.11
CA LEU A 95 5.46 -8.74 -4.96
C LEU A 95 5.68 -9.10 -3.49
N ALA A 96 6.19 -10.31 -3.23
CA ALA A 96 6.52 -10.74 -1.87
C ALA A 96 7.45 -9.71 -1.22
N ALA A 97 7.14 -9.34 0.03
CA ALA A 97 7.92 -8.44 0.87
C ALA A 97 9.12 -9.16 1.49
#